data_AF-A0A0S7Z1U2-F1
#
_entry.id   AF-A0A0S7Z1U2-F1
#
_cell.length_a   1.000
_cell.length_b   1.000
_cell.length_c   1.000
_cell.angle_alpha   90.00
_cell.angle_beta   90.00
_cell.angle_gamma   90.00
#
_symmetry.space_group_name_H-M   'P 1'
#
loop_
_entity.id
_entity.type
_entity.pdbx_description
1 polymer ?
#
loop_
_entity_poly.entity_id
_entity_poly.type
_entity_poly.pdbx_seq_one_letter_code
_entity_poly.pdbx_strand_id
1 'polypeptide(L)'
;TRDVAIHLVQGVDVWLNTPVKPLEASGTSGIKAGINGVLNLSVMDGWWPECYNMKNGWAITAGEVYGDPELRDSAEANQIYDLLEEEIASLYYDRDELDIPREWVQMMKESIYSIYVGFNINRMLDEYCEKFYLSAVKQRRGLLDNDRKPLKDLIKRSEVINKLWEKVFIKDVITDIDRKDVLFVNDSIHVECYVQLDDVDPSFIDVEIFYSREKDHSFDAVRLNFVEKYQDKLGKYEGNLALISSGIQSIRVRLVPSDEHIRDLYPDLVKWEEV
;
A
#
# COMPACT_ATOMS: atom_id res chain seq x y z
N THR A 1 14.91 -30.70 -2.67
CA THR A 1 14.00 -29.54 -2.68
C THR A 1 14.52 -28.36 -3.50
N ARG A 2 15.83 -28.05 -3.53
CA ARG A 2 16.41 -27.12 -4.52
C ARG A 2 16.61 -27.76 -5.90
N ASP A 3 17.15 -28.97 -5.92
CA ASP A 3 17.52 -29.62 -7.19
C ASP A 3 16.30 -29.89 -8.07
N VAL A 4 15.19 -30.33 -7.47
CA VAL A 4 13.90 -30.50 -8.18
C VAL A 4 13.43 -29.20 -8.83
N ALA A 5 13.52 -28.07 -8.11
CA ALA A 5 13.11 -26.78 -8.66
C ALA A 5 13.98 -26.35 -9.84
N ILE A 6 15.29 -26.57 -9.79
CA ILE A 6 16.22 -26.25 -10.89
C ILE A 6 15.84 -27.03 -12.15
N HIS A 7 15.55 -28.33 -12.02
CA HIS A 7 15.17 -29.15 -13.17
C HIS A 7 13.81 -28.75 -13.72
N LEU A 8 12.83 -28.45 -12.84
CA LEU A 8 11.49 -28.07 -13.28
C LEU A 8 11.49 -26.74 -14.04
N VAL A 9 12.14 -25.69 -13.53
CA VAL A 9 12.14 -24.38 -14.22
C VAL A 9 12.86 -24.39 -15.56
N GLN A 10 13.67 -25.42 -15.84
CA GLN A 10 14.37 -25.63 -17.11
C GLN A 10 13.63 -26.58 -18.06
N GLY A 11 12.64 -27.32 -17.57
CA GLY A 11 12.02 -28.42 -18.30
C GLY A 11 10.54 -28.25 -18.60
N VAL A 12 9.88 -27.25 -18.03
CA VAL A 12 8.46 -26.97 -18.30
C VAL A 12 8.31 -25.79 -19.25
N ASP A 13 7.29 -25.85 -20.09
CA ASP A 13 6.95 -24.79 -21.04
C ASP A 13 5.94 -23.78 -20.44
N VAL A 14 5.04 -24.27 -19.57
CA VAL A 14 4.03 -23.47 -18.87
C VAL A 14 4.16 -23.64 -17.36
N TRP A 15 4.16 -22.52 -16.63
CA TRP A 15 4.12 -22.46 -15.18
C TRP A 15 2.72 -22.08 -14.70
N LEU A 16 1.96 -23.07 -14.20
CA LEU A 16 0.61 -22.87 -13.68
C LEU A 16 0.66 -22.42 -12.22
N ASN A 17 -0.01 -21.32 -11.90
CA ASN A 17 -0.12 -20.81 -10.53
C ASN A 17 -1.56 -20.35 -10.22
N THR A 18 -2.25 -21.09 -9.37
CA THR A 18 -3.68 -20.86 -9.05
C THR A 18 -3.89 -20.63 -7.54
N PRO A 19 -3.28 -19.58 -6.95
CA PRO A 19 -3.57 -19.23 -5.56
C PRO A 19 -5.00 -18.71 -5.43
N VAL A 20 -5.56 -18.87 -4.24
CA VAL A 20 -6.84 -18.24 -3.90
C VAL A 20 -6.60 -16.76 -3.67
N LYS A 21 -7.12 -15.88 -4.54
CA LYS A 21 -7.01 -14.43 -4.39
C LYS A 21 -7.77 -13.93 -3.15
N PRO A 22 -7.25 -12.98 -2.34
CA PRO A 22 -5.94 -12.31 -2.40
C PRO A 22 -4.93 -12.90 -1.39
N LEU A 23 -4.80 -14.22 -1.31
CA LEU A 23 -3.98 -14.89 -0.29
C LEU A 23 -2.51 -15.07 -0.69
N GLU A 24 -2.15 -14.81 -1.95
CA GLU A 24 -0.76 -14.81 -2.40
C GLU A 24 -0.16 -13.41 -2.20
N ALA A 25 0.76 -13.28 -1.25
CA ALA A 25 1.44 -12.00 -1.04
C ALA A 25 2.34 -11.60 -2.24
N SER A 26 2.98 -12.58 -2.89
CA SER A 26 3.83 -12.33 -4.07
C SER A 26 3.99 -13.61 -4.88
N GLY A 27 4.95 -14.47 -4.55
CA GLY A 27 5.22 -15.73 -5.25
C GLY A 27 6.46 -15.66 -6.15
N THR A 28 7.60 -16.18 -5.68
CA THR A 28 8.88 -16.05 -6.41
C THR A 28 9.17 -17.18 -7.40
N SER A 29 8.36 -18.23 -7.42
CA SER A 29 8.53 -19.37 -8.34
C SER A 29 8.20 -19.00 -9.77
N GLY A 30 7.08 -18.30 -10.00
CA GLY A 30 6.69 -17.80 -11.32
C GLY A 30 7.70 -16.81 -11.91
N ILE A 31 8.30 -15.95 -11.07
CA ILE A 31 9.41 -15.07 -11.46
C ILE A 31 10.60 -15.88 -11.98
N LYS A 32 11.01 -16.92 -11.24
CA LYS A 32 12.14 -17.78 -11.62
C LYS A 32 11.87 -18.53 -12.92
N ALA A 33 10.65 -19.04 -13.09
CA ALA A 33 10.22 -19.73 -14.30
C ALA A 33 10.27 -18.76 -15.50
N GLY A 34 9.66 -17.57 -15.36
CA GLY A 34 9.64 -16.55 -16.41
C GLY A 34 11.00 -16.07 -16.88
N ILE A 35 11.96 -15.88 -15.96
CA ILE A 35 13.35 -15.53 -16.30
C ILE A 35 14.05 -16.66 -17.07
N ASN A 36 13.63 -17.92 -16.92
CA ASN A 36 14.10 -19.05 -17.72
C ASN A 36 13.34 -19.22 -19.05
N GLY A 37 12.45 -18.29 -19.40
CA GLY A 37 11.67 -18.33 -20.64
C GLY A 37 10.39 -19.16 -20.54
N VAL A 38 10.04 -19.67 -19.36
CA VAL A 38 8.76 -20.36 -19.15
C VAL A 38 7.62 -19.34 -19.17
N LEU A 39 6.50 -19.68 -19.78
CA LEU A 39 5.32 -18.79 -19.82
C LEU A 39 4.43 -19.05 -18.60
N ASN A 40 3.96 -17.99 -17.95
CA ASN A 40 3.09 -18.11 -16.77
C ASN A 40 1.62 -18.20 -17.21
N LEU A 41 0.87 -19.10 -16.56
CA LEU A 41 -0.59 -19.12 -16.57
C LEU A 41 -1.02 -18.96 -15.10
N SER A 42 -1.46 -17.75 -14.71
CA SER A 42 -1.65 -17.42 -13.31
C SER A 42 -2.88 -16.57 -13.04
N VAL A 43 -3.47 -16.75 -11.86
CA VAL A 43 -4.46 -15.81 -11.30
C VAL A 43 -3.79 -14.44 -11.11
N MET A 44 -4.57 -13.36 -11.28
CA MET A 44 -4.13 -11.97 -11.05
C MET A 44 -4.01 -11.66 -9.55
N ASP A 45 -3.07 -12.32 -8.89
CA ASP A 45 -2.72 -12.16 -7.47
C ASP A 45 -1.19 -12.18 -7.27
N GLY A 46 -0.74 -11.68 -6.11
CA GLY A 46 0.68 -11.61 -5.77
C GLY A 46 1.50 -10.78 -6.75
N TRP A 47 2.59 -11.35 -7.28
CA TRP A 47 3.54 -10.66 -8.16
C TRP A 47 3.02 -10.44 -9.59
N TRP A 48 2.09 -11.28 -10.05
CA TRP A 48 1.71 -11.36 -11.46
C TRP A 48 1.08 -10.06 -12.00
N PRO A 49 0.17 -9.38 -11.25
CA PRO A 49 -0.39 -8.09 -11.66
C PRO A 49 0.65 -6.98 -11.87
N GLU A 50 1.83 -7.06 -11.26
CA GLU A 50 2.86 -6.03 -11.35
C GLU A 50 3.61 -6.03 -12.70
N CYS A 51 3.64 -7.16 -13.43
CA CYS A 51 4.36 -7.27 -14.71
C CYS A 51 3.58 -7.90 -15.86
N TYR A 52 2.40 -8.46 -15.62
CA TYR A 52 1.61 -9.03 -16.69
C TYR A 52 1.32 -7.98 -17.76
N ASN A 53 1.65 -8.26 -19.02
CA ASN A 53 1.52 -7.31 -20.13
C ASN A 53 0.76 -7.87 -21.33
N MET A 54 0.02 -8.98 -21.14
CA MET A 54 -0.72 -9.73 -22.16
C MET A 54 0.15 -10.36 -23.26
N LYS A 55 1.46 -10.25 -23.18
CA LYS A 55 2.41 -10.83 -24.16
C LYS A 55 3.42 -11.78 -23.53
N ASN A 56 3.45 -11.85 -22.20
CA ASN A 56 4.40 -12.63 -21.40
C ASN A 56 3.76 -13.85 -20.70
N GLY A 57 2.54 -14.21 -21.06
CA GLY A 57 1.78 -15.33 -20.49
C GLY A 57 0.29 -15.06 -20.50
N TRP A 58 -0.43 -15.70 -19.58
CA TRP A 58 -1.88 -15.65 -19.47
C TRP A 58 -2.36 -15.34 -18.06
N ALA A 59 -3.48 -14.64 -17.97
CA ALA A 59 -4.15 -14.27 -16.73
C ALA A 59 -5.46 -15.04 -16.55
N ILE A 60 -5.66 -15.61 -15.36
CA ILE A 60 -6.92 -16.23 -14.94
C ILE A 60 -7.72 -15.18 -14.17
N THR A 61 -8.88 -14.81 -14.70
CA THR A 61 -9.71 -13.68 -14.26
C THR A 61 -11.20 -13.99 -14.20
N ALA A 62 -11.64 -15.15 -14.68
CA ALA A 62 -13.06 -15.53 -14.73
C ALA A 62 -13.71 -15.58 -13.33
N GLY A 63 -12.91 -15.81 -12.29
CA GLY A 63 -13.35 -15.83 -10.90
C GLY A 63 -13.62 -14.46 -10.27
N GLU A 64 -13.14 -13.34 -10.84
CA GLU A 64 -13.11 -12.04 -10.17
C GLU A 64 -14.48 -11.46 -9.81
N VAL A 65 -15.54 -11.86 -10.53
CA VAL A 65 -16.90 -11.37 -10.34
C VAL A 65 -17.71 -12.18 -9.32
N TYR A 66 -17.17 -13.31 -8.86
CA TYR A 66 -17.89 -14.23 -7.98
C TYR A 66 -17.39 -14.12 -6.54
N GLY A 67 -18.30 -13.73 -5.64
CA GLY A 67 -18.05 -13.80 -4.19
C GLY A 67 -18.21 -15.20 -3.62
N ASP A 68 -18.92 -16.09 -4.32
CA ASP A 68 -19.10 -17.49 -3.94
C ASP A 68 -17.88 -18.33 -4.37
N PRO A 69 -17.20 -19.03 -3.44
CA PRO A 69 -16.00 -19.80 -3.76
C PRO A 69 -16.22 -20.93 -4.78
N GLU A 70 -17.36 -21.62 -4.75
CA GLU A 70 -17.60 -22.74 -5.67
C GLU A 70 -17.83 -22.26 -7.10
N LEU A 71 -18.57 -21.16 -7.26
CA LEU A 71 -18.76 -20.52 -8.56
C LEU A 71 -17.45 -19.95 -9.11
N ARG A 72 -16.63 -19.33 -8.24
CA ARG A 72 -15.30 -18.83 -8.61
C ARG A 72 -14.42 -19.96 -9.13
N ASP A 73 -14.28 -21.03 -8.35
CA ASP A 73 -13.39 -22.16 -8.69
C ASP A 73 -13.84 -22.84 -9.99
N SER A 74 -15.15 -22.97 -10.20
CA SER A 74 -15.72 -23.50 -11.45
C SER A 74 -15.42 -22.59 -12.66
N ALA A 75 -15.58 -21.28 -12.50
CA ALA A 75 -15.31 -20.31 -13.56
C ALA A 75 -13.81 -20.26 -13.93
N GLU A 76 -12.92 -20.22 -12.94
CA GLU A 76 -11.48 -20.25 -13.14
C GLU A 76 -11.01 -21.56 -13.77
N ALA A 77 -11.57 -22.70 -13.34
CA ALA A 77 -11.26 -24.00 -13.94
C ALA A 77 -11.65 -24.05 -15.42
N ASN A 78 -12.86 -23.60 -15.78
CA ASN A 78 -13.28 -23.56 -17.19
C ASN A 78 -12.37 -22.67 -18.03
N GLN A 79 -12.00 -21.49 -17.52
CA GLN A 79 -11.07 -20.60 -18.22
C GLN A 79 -9.69 -21.24 -18.42
N ILE A 80 -9.18 -21.98 -17.43
CA ILE A 80 -7.91 -22.71 -17.55
C ILE A 80 -8.01 -23.74 -18.69
N TYR A 81 -9.10 -24.50 -18.76
CA TYR A 81 -9.29 -25.48 -19.84
C TYR A 81 -9.35 -24.81 -21.21
N ASP A 82 -10.14 -23.74 -21.34
CA ASP A 82 -10.28 -22.99 -22.60
C ASP A 82 -8.92 -22.43 -23.06
N LEU A 83 -8.14 -21.84 -22.14
CA LEU A 83 -6.80 -21.32 -22.46
C LEU A 83 -5.83 -22.43 -22.89
N LEU A 84 -5.88 -23.59 -22.24
CA LEU A 84 -5.02 -24.73 -22.56
C LEU A 84 -5.34 -25.31 -23.95
N GLU A 85 -6.63 -25.48 -24.26
CA GLU A 85 -7.10 -26.13 -25.49
C GLU A 85 -7.00 -25.21 -26.71
N GLU A 86 -7.48 -23.97 -26.59
CA GLU A 86 -7.70 -23.10 -27.75
C GLU A 86 -6.51 -22.18 -28.04
N GLU A 87 -5.77 -21.75 -27.01
CA GLU A 87 -4.69 -20.77 -27.16
C GLU A 87 -3.30 -21.39 -26.99
N ILE A 88 -3.04 -21.99 -25.82
CA ILE A 88 -1.71 -22.50 -25.46
C ILE A 88 -1.31 -23.66 -26.38
N ALA A 89 -2.20 -24.65 -26.58
CA ALA A 89 -1.91 -25.77 -27.47
C ALA A 89 -1.68 -25.29 -28.91
N SER A 90 -2.54 -24.39 -29.41
CA SER A 90 -2.41 -23.81 -30.75
C SER A 90 -1.04 -23.15 -30.96
N LEU A 91 -0.64 -22.25 -30.05
CA LEU A 91 0.64 -21.53 -30.11
C LEU A 91 1.87 -22.45 -29.96
N TYR A 92 1.76 -23.50 -29.15
CA TYR A 92 2.88 -24.42 -28.90
C TYR A 92 3.13 -25.40 -30.05
N TYR A 93 2.05 -25.87 -30.67
CA TYR A 93 2.11 -26.84 -31.77
C TYR A 93 2.16 -26.19 -33.16
N ASP A 94 1.88 -24.89 -33.30
CA ASP A 94 2.14 -24.14 -34.53
C ASP A 94 3.65 -23.95 -34.74
N ARG A 95 4.22 -24.78 -35.62
CA ARG A 95 5.66 -24.88 -35.85
C ARG A 95 5.99 -24.69 -37.31
N ASP A 96 7.08 -23.98 -37.56
CA ASP A 96 7.56 -23.73 -38.92
C ASP A 96 8.30 -24.93 -39.53
N GLU A 97 8.83 -24.76 -40.74
CA GLU A 97 9.61 -25.79 -41.46
C GLU A 97 10.87 -26.25 -40.72
N LEU A 98 11.33 -25.51 -39.71
CA LEU A 98 12.47 -25.84 -38.85
C LEU A 98 12.05 -26.44 -37.50
N ASP A 99 10.77 -26.77 -37.34
CA ASP A 99 10.14 -27.28 -36.11
C ASP A 99 10.18 -26.26 -34.94
N ILE A 100 10.19 -24.96 -35.27
CA ILE A 100 10.27 -23.87 -34.29
C ILE A 100 8.91 -23.19 -34.15
N PRO A 101 8.32 -23.13 -32.93
CA PRO A 101 7.12 -22.33 -32.68
C PRO A 101 7.51 -20.86 -32.51
N ARG A 102 7.44 -20.08 -33.60
CA ARG A 102 8.00 -18.72 -33.64
C ARG A 102 7.29 -17.76 -32.69
N GLU A 103 5.97 -17.83 -32.61
CA GLU A 103 5.16 -16.99 -31.72
C GLU A 103 5.43 -17.34 -30.25
N TRP A 104 5.50 -18.65 -29.94
CA TRP A 104 5.91 -19.12 -28.62
C TRP A 104 7.29 -18.58 -28.21
N VAL A 105 8.31 -18.71 -29.07
CA VAL A 105 9.66 -18.19 -28.81
C VAL A 105 9.65 -16.67 -28.63
N GLN A 106 8.78 -15.95 -29.33
CA GLN A 106 8.60 -14.51 -29.13
C GLN A 106 8.03 -14.21 -27.74
N MET A 107 7.01 -14.94 -27.30
CA MET A 107 6.47 -14.82 -25.94
C MET A 107 7.51 -15.18 -24.88
N MET A 108 8.33 -16.21 -25.09
CA MET A 108 9.41 -16.58 -24.17
C MET A 108 10.40 -15.41 -23.98
N LYS A 109 10.79 -14.75 -25.08
CA LYS A 109 11.68 -13.58 -25.03
C LYS A 109 11.05 -12.41 -24.30
N GLU A 110 9.76 -12.17 -24.54
CA GLU A 110 8.99 -11.13 -23.85
C GLU A 110 8.87 -11.42 -22.35
N SER A 111 8.64 -12.67 -21.96
CA SER A 111 8.63 -13.14 -20.57
C SER A 111 9.96 -12.85 -19.88
N ILE A 112 11.08 -13.28 -20.48
CA ILE A 112 12.42 -13.01 -19.94
C ILE A 112 12.64 -11.51 -19.75
N TYR A 113 12.37 -10.71 -20.78
CA TYR A 113 12.63 -9.27 -20.76
C TYR A 113 11.76 -8.55 -19.72
N SER A 114 10.44 -8.68 -19.82
CA SER A 114 9.48 -7.96 -18.98
C SER A 114 9.64 -8.31 -17.49
N ILE A 115 9.86 -9.59 -17.17
CA ILE A 115 10.03 -10.04 -15.79
C ILE A 115 11.39 -9.63 -15.25
N TYR A 116 12.48 -9.74 -16.03
CA TYR A 116 13.81 -9.36 -15.54
C TYR A 116 13.93 -7.85 -15.24
N VAL A 117 13.27 -7.00 -16.03
CA VAL A 117 13.18 -5.55 -15.75
C VAL A 117 12.44 -5.28 -14.44
N GLY A 118 11.35 -6.03 -14.21
CA GLY A 118 10.44 -5.86 -13.08
C GLY A 118 10.88 -6.56 -11.78
N PHE A 119 11.69 -7.61 -11.82
CA PHE A 119 11.92 -8.50 -10.68
C PHE A 119 13.40 -8.87 -10.52
N ASN A 120 14.20 -7.85 -10.22
CA ASN A 120 15.63 -7.96 -9.97
C ASN A 120 15.94 -7.82 -8.47
N ILE A 121 16.70 -8.76 -7.90
CA ILE A 121 17.10 -8.72 -6.50
C ILE A 121 17.98 -7.51 -6.17
N ASN A 122 18.82 -7.05 -7.10
CA ASN A 122 19.63 -5.85 -6.91
C ASN A 122 18.75 -4.62 -6.76
N ARG A 123 17.70 -4.49 -7.61
CA ARG A 123 16.74 -3.39 -7.48
C ARG A 123 16.06 -3.41 -6.12
N MET A 124 15.59 -4.58 -5.68
CA MET A 124 14.98 -4.71 -4.35
C MET A 124 15.96 -4.32 -3.24
N LEU A 125 17.20 -4.81 -3.28
CA LEU A 125 18.22 -4.48 -2.28
C LEU A 125 18.58 -2.99 -2.28
N ASP A 126 18.72 -2.36 -3.45
CA ASP A 126 19.00 -0.94 -3.59
C ASP A 126 17.86 -0.11 -3.01
N GLU A 127 16.61 -0.43 -3.36
CA GLU A 127 15.44 0.24 -2.80
C GLU A 127 15.32 0.06 -1.28
N TYR A 128 15.61 -1.14 -0.76
CA TYR A 128 15.63 -1.39 0.69
C TYR A 128 16.73 -0.56 1.38
N CYS A 129 17.91 -0.51 0.78
CA CYS A 129 19.03 0.29 1.26
C CYS A 129 18.68 1.77 1.31
N GLU A 130 18.19 2.33 0.20
CA GLU A 130 17.92 3.76 0.07
C GLU A 130 16.71 4.21 0.89
N LYS A 131 15.59 3.51 0.78
CA LYS A 131 14.31 3.94 1.38
C LYS A 131 14.29 3.69 2.88
N PHE A 132 14.92 2.62 3.38
CA PHE A 132 14.82 2.21 4.78
C PHE A 132 16.16 2.27 5.51
N TYR A 133 17.16 1.48 5.10
CA TYR A 133 18.36 1.30 5.93
C TYR A 133 19.20 2.58 6.06
N LEU A 134 19.46 3.30 4.97
CA LEU A 134 20.23 4.54 4.99
C LEU A 134 19.49 5.64 5.79
N SER A 135 18.17 5.73 5.62
CA SER A 135 17.33 6.65 6.40
C SER A 135 17.41 6.33 7.89
N ALA A 136 17.25 5.06 8.29
CA ALA A 136 17.36 4.62 9.68
C ALA A 136 18.75 4.89 10.28
N VAL A 137 19.83 4.68 9.51
CA VAL A 137 21.20 5.00 9.96
C VAL A 137 21.36 6.51 10.18
N LYS A 138 20.83 7.35 9.30
CA LYS A 138 20.86 8.82 9.44
C LYS A 138 20.10 9.27 10.68
N GLN A 139 18.89 8.77 10.88
CA GLN A 139 18.07 9.07 12.07
C GLN A 139 18.79 8.63 13.35
N ARG A 140 19.32 7.40 13.39
CA ARG A 140 20.08 6.88 14.53
C ARG A 140 21.28 7.75 14.87
N ARG A 141 22.03 8.24 13.88
CA ARG A 141 23.15 9.15 14.10
C ARG A 141 22.67 10.45 14.75
N GLY A 142 21.63 11.08 14.19
CA GLY A 142 21.04 12.31 14.76
C GLY A 142 20.58 12.15 16.21
N LEU A 143 19.98 11.01 16.56
CA LEU A 143 19.55 10.74 17.94
C LEU A 143 20.72 10.59 18.92
N LEU A 144 21.88 10.13 18.45
CA LEU A 144 23.07 9.90 19.29
C LEU A 144 24.01 11.11 19.37
N ASP A 145 23.76 12.17 18.60
CA ASP A 145 24.55 13.40 18.61
C ASP A 145 24.51 14.14 19.95
N ASN A 146 25.51 15.01 20.20
CA ASN A 146 25.59 15.89 21.37
C ASN A 146 25.39 15.16 22.72
N ASP A 147 26.17 14.08 22.93
CA ASP A 147 26.01 13.19 24.10
C ASP A 147 24.56 12.66 24.27
N ARG A 148 23.95 12.25 23.15
CA ARG A 148 22.59 11.70 23.08
C ARG A 148 21.51 12.66 23.59
N LYS A 149 21.74 13.97 23.51
CA LYS A 149 20.75 14.97 23.94
C LYS A 149 19.40 14.80 23.21
N PRO A 150 19.34 14.67 21.87
CA PRO A 150 18.06 14.49 21.16
C PRO A 150 17.31 13.25 21.63
N LEU A 151 18.00 12.13 21.84
CA LEU A 151 17.40 10.91 22.39
C LEU A 151 16.86 11.11 23.81
N LYS A 152 17.60 11.80 24.70
CA LYS A 152 17.15 12.08 26.06
C LYS A 152 15.89 12.98 26.05
N ASP A 153 15.84 13.96 25.16
CA ASP A 153 14.68 14.86 25.02
C ASP A 153 13.47 14.11 24.44
N LEU A 154 13.68 13.24 23.46
CA LEU A 154 12.67 12.35 22.88
C LEU A 154 12.04 11.42 23.93
N ILE A 155 12.87 10.77 24.77
CA ILE A 155 12.41 9.90 25.86
C ILE A 155 11.52 10.67 26.83
N LYS A 156 11.97 11.83 27.30
CA LYS A 156 11.17 12.67 28.22
C LYS A 156 9.83 13.05 27.60
N ARG A 157 9.82 13.44 26.33
CA ARG A 157 8.60 13.78 25.60
C ARG A 157 7.65 12.58 25.50
N SER A 158 8.18 11.42 25.13
CA SER A 158 7.41 10.17 25.05
C SER A 158 6.81 9.77 26.40
N GLU A 159 7.56 9.89 27.50
CA GLU A 159 7.06 9.63 28.85
C GLU A 159 5.88 10.55 29.23
N VAL A 160 5.98 11.85 28.90
CA VAL A 160 4.90 12.82 29.14
C VAL A 160 3.66 12.47 28.32
N ILE A 161 3.83 12.20 27.02
CA ILE A 161 2.72 11.84 26.14
C ILE A 161 2.07 10.56 26.64
N ASN A 162 2.82 9.47 26.84
CA ASN A 162 2.27 8.19 27.29
C ASN A 162 1.50 8.30 28.62
N LYS A 163 2.00 9.10 29.58
CA LYS A 163 1.35 9.28 30.88
C LYS A 163 0.03 10.06 30.79
N LEU A 164 -0.06 11.02 29.87
CA LEU A 164 -1.19 11.94 29.78
C LEU A 164 -2.14 11.59 28.62
N TRP A 165 -1.76 10.69 27.72
CA TRP A 165 -2.49 10.41 26.49
C TRP A 165 -3.94 10.02 26.74
N GLU A 166 -4.21 9.19 27.75
CA GLU A 166 -5.57 8.78 28.12
C GLU A 166 -6.49 9.98 28.37
N LYS A 167 -5.97 11.07 28.94
CA LYS A 167 -6.71 12.28 29.26
C LYS A 167 -6.87 13.26 28.11
N VAL A 168 -6.07 13.10 27.05
CA VAL A 168 -6.17 13.93 25.85
C VAL A 168 -7.22 13.35 24.93
N PHE A 169 -8.20 14.13 24.49
CA PHE A 169 -9.19 13.67 23.50
C PHE A 169 -9.78 14.83 22.72
N ILE A 170 -10.35 14.53 21.55
CA ILE A 170 -11.10 15.51 20.76
C ILE A 170 -12.46 15.70 21.44
N LYS A 171 -12.74 16.94 21.86
CA LYS A 171 -13.99 17.28 22.54
C LYS A 171 -15.08 17.64 21.54
N ASP A 172 -14.71 18.37 20.49
CA ASP A 172 -15.65 18.85 19.48
C ASP A 172 -14.92 19.20 18.19
N VAL A 173 -15.61 19.05 17.06
CA VAL A 173 -15.14 19.45 15.74
C VAL A 173 -16.26 20.20 15.03
N ILE A 174 -15.95 21.42 14.60
CA ILE A 174 -16.88 22.29 13.90
C ILE A 174 -16.38 22.45 12.47
N THR A 175 -17.25 22.18 11.50
CA THR A 175 -16.96 22.40 10.09
C THR A 175 -17.98 23.38 9.50
N ASP A 176 -17.59 24.08 8.44
CA ASP A 176 -18.52 24.93 7.68
C ASP A 176 -19.23 24.18 6.54
N ILE A 177 -19.11 22.84 6.50
CA ILE A 177 -19.71 21.98 5.46
C ILE A 177 -21.23 22.16 5.44
N ASP A 178 -21.88 22.09 6.61
CA ASP A 178 -23.35 22.18 6.73
C ASP A 178 -23.90 23.56 6.35
N ARG A 179 -23.04 24.57 6.17
CA ARG A 179 -23.45 25.89 5.68
C ARG A 179 -23.55 25.96 4.15
N LYS A 180 -23.14 24.90 3.45
CA LYS A 180 -23.12 24.83 1.98
C LYS A 180 -24.16 23.82 1.50
N ASP A 181 -25.12 24.28 0.69
CA ASP A 181 -26.14 23.41 0.09
C ASP A 181 -25.55 22.41 -0.92
N VAL A 182 -24.46 22.80 -1.58
CA VAL A 182 -23.74 22.01 -2.59
C VAL A 182 -22.23 22.24 -2.42
N LEU A 183 -21.46 21.16 -2.48
CA LEU A 183 -19.99 21.20 -2.46
C LEU A 183 -19.44 20.96 -3.87
N PHE A 184 -18.48 21.80 -4.27
CA PHE A 184 -17.76 21.69 -5.54
C PHE A 184 -16.30 21.30 -5.33
N VAL A 185 -15.69 20.75 -6.37
CA VAL A 185 -14.23 20.56 -6.41
C VAL A 185 -13.55 21.93 -6.34
N ASN A 186 -12.50 22.01 -5.52
CA ASN A 186 -11.77 23.20 -5.07
C ASN A 186 -12.46 24.05 -4.01
N ASP A 187 -13.63 23.65 -3.51
CA ASP A 187 -14.16 24.29 -2.32
C ASP A 187 -13.24 24.06 -1.13
N SER A 188 -13.01 25.12 -0.37
CA SER A 188 -12.30 25.06 0.91
C SER A 188 -13.30 24.87 2.03
N ILE A 189 -13.08 23.87 2.87
CA ILE A 189 -13.81 23.61 4.10
C ILE A 189 -12.97 24.14 5.25
N HIS A 190 -13.56 25.02 6.06
CA HIS A 190 -12.96 25.46 7.31
C HIS A 190 -13.27 24.47 8.42
N VAL A 191 -12.24 24.05 9.16
CA VAL A 191 -12.36 23.11 10.27
C VAL A 191 -11.77 23.75 11.52
N GLU A 192 -12.59 23.80 12.57
CA GLU A 192 -12.17 24.10 13.93
C GLU A 192 -12.23 22.82 14.77
N CYS A 193 -11.18 22.53 15.53
CA CYS A 193 -11.13 21.37 16.43
C CYS A 193 -10.78 21.83 17.85
N TYR A 194 -11.56 21.36 18.81
CA TYR A 194 -11.38 21.64 20.22
C TYR A 194 -10.88 20.37 20.91
N VAL A 195 -9.66 20.42 21.43
CA VAL A 195 -8.97 19.27 22.01
C VAL A 195 -8.79 19.48 23.50
N GLN A 196 -9.23 18.53 24.32
CA GLN A 196 -8.87 18.53 25.73
C GLN A 196 -7.40 18.12 25.86
N LEU A 197 -6.52 19.05 26.27
CA LEU A 197 -5.08 18.79 26.33
C LEU A 197 -4.58 18.41 27.72
N ASP A 198 -5.39 18.62 28.76
CA ASP A 198 -4.95 18.57 30.16
C ASP A 198 -3.64 19.36 30.36
N ASP A 199 -2.62 18.76 30.98
CA ASP A 199 -1.31 19.39 31.20
C ASP A 199 -0.31 19.15 30.06
N VAL A 200 -0.75 18.59 28.93
CA VAL A 200 0.12 18.41 27.75
C VAL A 200 0.38 19.75 27.07
N ASP A 201 1.63 19.95 26.67
CA ASP A 201 2.05 21.07 25.82
C ASP A 201 1.45 20.88 24.42
N PRO A 202 0.70 21.86 23.87
CA PRO A 202 0.12 21.77 22.53
C PRO A 202 1.15 21.42 21.44
N SER A 203 2.42 21.85 21.60
CA SER A 203 3.48 21.53 20.65
C SER A 203 3.83 20.04 20.58
N PHE A 204 3.36 19.21 21.53
CA PHE A 204 3.61 17.77 21.56
C PHE A 204 2.59 16.95 20.77
N ILE A 205 1.53 17.58 20.28
CA ILE A 205 0.41 16.92 19.60
C ILE A 205 0.14 17.64 18.30
N ASP A 206 -0.10 16.86 17.25
CA ASP A 206 -0.66 17.36 16.01
C ASP A 206 -2.11 16.94 15.90
N VAL A 207 -2.93 17.90 15.47
CA VAL A 207 -4.32 17.67 15.10
C VAL A 207 -4.37 17.66 13.59
N GLU A 208 -4.82 16.55 13.01
CA GLU A 208 -4.80 16.33 11.57
C GLU A 208 -6.21 16.05 11.07
N ILE A 209 -6.61 16.70 9.99
CA ILE A 209 -7.75 16.29 9.18
C ILE A 209 -7.31 15.11 8.33
N PHE A 210 -7.94 13.97 8.51
CA PHE A 210 -7.80 12.80 7.66
C PHE A 210 -8.90 12.82 6.60
N TYR A 211 -8.51 13.05 5.35
CA TYR A 211 -9.40 13.18 4.21
C TYR A 211 -9.22 11.98 3.29
N SER A 212 -10.20 11.07 3.27
CA SER A 212 -10.17 9.87 2.43
C SER A 212 -11.16 9.95 1.27
N ARG A 213 -10.76 9.36 0.15
CA ARG A 213 -11.51 9.34 -1.10
C ARG A 213 -11.72 7.88 -1.52
N GLU A 214 -12.97 7.46 -1.62
CA GLU A 214 -13.27 6.05 -1.94
C GLU A 214 -12.94 5.70 -3.40
N LYS A 215 -13.11 6.65 -4.31
CA LYS A 215 -12.99 6.43 -5.76
C LYS A 215 -11.61 5.93 -6.21
N ASP A 216 -10.55 6.39 -5.55
CA ASP A 216 -9.16 6.09 -5.90
C ASP A 216 -8.37 5.45 -4.74
N HIS A 217 -9.07 5.06 -3.67
CA HIS A 217 -8.48 4.52 -2.45
C HIS A 217 -7.33 5.38 -1.87
N SER A 218 -7.38 6.69 -2.08
CA SER A 218 -6.34 7.61 -1.62
C SER A 218 -6.79 8.41 -0.39
N PHE A 219 -5.82 8.92 0.34
CA PHE A 219 -6.07 9.79 1.49
C PHE A 219 -4.99 10.87 1.59
N ASP A 220 -5.35 11.98 2.23
CA ASP A 220 -4.44 13.04 2.65
C ASP A 220 -4.62 13.34 4.13
N ALA A 221 -3.54 13.79 4.78
CA ALA A 221 -3.55 14.28 6.15
C ALA A 221 -3.15 15.77 6.16
N VAL A 222 -4.04 16.64 6.61
CA VAL A 222 -3.81 18.10 6.67
C VAL A 222 -3.72 18.53 8.13
N ARG A 223 -2.57 19.09 8.53
CA ARG A 223 -2.34 19.56 9.90
C ARG A 223 -3.10 20.86 10.18
N LEU A 224 -3.83 20.89 11.28
CA LEU A 224 -4.44 22.09 11.83
C LEU A 224 -3.41 22.91 12.61
N ASN A 225 -3.57 24.23 12.60
CA ASN A 225 -2.74 25.16 13.34
C ASN A 225 -3.30 25.34 14.75
N PHE A 226 -2.44 25.26 15.77
CA PHE A 226 -2.82 25.64 17.12
C PHE A 226 -3.07 27.16 17.19
N VAL A 227 -4.22 27.55 17.74
CA VAL A 227 -4.64 28.95 17.86
C VAL A 227 -4.41 29.44 19.29
N GLU A 228 -5.06 28.82 20.27
CA GLU A 228 -4.97 29.21 21.67
C GLU A 228 -5.36 28.06 22.63
N LYS A 229 -4.98 28.19 23.91
CA LYS A 229 -5.38 27.28 25.01
C LYS A 229 -6.20 28.06 26.04
N TYR A 230 -7.43 27.61 26.27
CA TYR A 230 -8.37 28.17 27.23
C TYR A 230 -8.07 27.72 28.68
N GLN A 231 -8.71 28.39 29.65
CA GLN A 231 -8.47 28.17 31.08
C GLN A 231 -8.88 26.76 31.56
N ASP A 232 -9.82 26.10 30.87
CA ASP A 232 -10.29 24.74 31.16
C ASP A 232 -9.41 23.64 30.54
N LYS A 233 -8.19 24.01 30.10
CA LYS A 233 -7.21 23.14 29.42
C LYS A 233 -7.65 22.67 28.03
N LEU A 234 -8.63 23.34 27.44
CA LEU A 234 -9.07 23.11 26.07
C LEU A 234 -8.18 23.88 25.09
N GLY A 235 -7.66 23.22 24.05
CA GLY A 235 -6.91 23.84 22.97
C GLY A 235 -7.76 23.98 21.71
N LYS A 236 -7.72 25.15 21.08
CA LYS A 236 -8.33 25.39 19.77
C LYS A 236 -7.32 25.18 18.65
N TYR A 237 -7.72 24.44 17.62
CA TYR A 237 -6.96 24.22 16.41
C TYR A 237 -7.82 24.57 15.19
N GLU A 238 -7.22 25.18 14.17
CA GLU A 238 -7.93 25.63 12.98
C GLU A 238 -7.15 25.35 11.69
N GLY A 239 -7.87 25.10 10.61
CA GLY A 239 -7.28 24.85 9.30
C GLY A 239 -8.31 24.78 8.20
N ASN A 240 -7.82 24.67 6.97
CA ASN A 240 -8.65 24.61 5.78
C ASN A 240 -8.30 23.35 4.98
N LEU A 241 -9.32 22.63 4.52
CA LEU A 241 -9.20 21.48 3.63
C LEU A 241 -9.77 21.84 2.26
N ALA A 242 -8.96 21.71 1.21
CA ALA A 242 -9.46 21.84 -0.17
C ALA A 242 -10.00 20.49 -0.66
N LEU A 243 -11.24 20.48 -1.16
CA LEU A 243 -11.82 19.31 -1.81
C LEU A 243 -11.22 19.14 -3.21
N ILE A 244 -10.47 18.08 -3.46
CA ILE A 244 -9.77 17.89 -4.75
C ILE A 244 -10.39 16.83 -5.65
N SER A 245 -11.43 16.13 -5.18
CA SER A 245 -12.09 15.06 -5.94
C SER A 245 -13.61 15.11 -5.80
N SER A 246 -14.30 14.39 -6.70
CA SER A 246 -15.74 14.18 -6.68
C SER A 246 -16.08 12.75 -6.26
N GLY A 247 -17.30 12.56 -5.72
CA GLY A 247 -17.78 11.27 -5.21
C GLY A 247 -17.79 11.21 -3.68
N ILE A 248 -17.94 9.99 -3.14
CA ILE A 248 -17.98 9.73 -1.70
C ILE A 248 -16.61 10.02 -1.10
N GLN A 249 -16.63 10.88 -0.09
CA GLN A 249 -15.45 11.39 0.60
C GLN A 249 -15.72 11.36 2.10
N SER A 250 -14.71 11.02 2.89
CA SER A 250 -14.80 11.05 4.35
C SER A 250 -13.79 12.04 4.90
N ILE A 251 -14.24 12.88 5.82
CA ILE A 251 -13.41 13.82 6.56
C ILE A 251 -13.55 13.41 8.02
N ARG A 252 -12.42 13.18 8.68
CA ARG A 252 -12.34 12.90 10.12
C ARG A 252 -11.19 13.68 10.71
N VAL A 253 -11.25 13.99 12.00
CA VAL A 253 -10.11 14.57 12.71
C VAL A 253 -9.45 13.52 13.59
N ARG A 254 -8.11 13.56 13.68
CA ARG A 254 -7.32 12.73 14.58
C ARG A 254 -6.27 13.53 15.34
N LEU A 255 -5.87 12.98 16.48
CA LEU A 255 -4.73 13.42 17.28
C LEU A 255 -3.59 12.42 17.12
N VAL A 256 -2.38 12.92 16.92
CA VAL A 256 -1.15 12.12 16.90
C VAL A 256 -0.03 12.87 17.63
N PRO A 257 0.98 12.19 18.20
CA PRO A 257 2.19 12.84 18.68
C PRO A 257 2.83 13.69 17.59
N SER A 258 3.26 14.92 17.86
CA SER A 258 3.86 15.77 16.82
C SER A 258 5.29 15.36 16.42
N ASP A 259 5.93 14.48 17.19
CA ASP A 259 7.24 13.91 16.89
C ASP A 259 7.10 12.62 16.06
N GLU A 260 7.73 12.58 14.88
CA GLU A 260 7.67 11.44 13.96
C GLU A 260 8.22 10.15 14.61
N HIS A 261 9.31 10.24 15.38
CA HIS A 261 9.89 9.06 16.03
C HIS A 261 8.94 8.46 17.09
N ILE A 262 8.15 9.30 17.77
CA ILE A 262 7.16 8.81 18.73
C ILE A 262 5.99 8.14 18.00
N ARG A 263 5.53 8.69 16.87
CA ARG A 263 4.48 8.06 16.05
C ARG A 263 4.91 6.67 15.59
N ASP A 264 6.13 6.55 15.08
CA ASP A 264 6.66 5.28 14.55
C ASP A 264 6.81 4.21 15.64
N LEU A 265 7.23 4.61 16.85
CA LEU A 265 7.43 3.69 17.98
C LEU A 265 6.11 3.28 18.65
N TYR A 266 5.11 4.15 18.63
CA TYR A 266 3.84 3.96 19.32
C TYR A 266 2.67 4.20 18.36
N PRO A 267 2.41 3.26 17.42
CA PRO A 267 1.33 3.41 16.45
C PRO A 267 -0.06 3.48 17.08
N ASP A 268 -0.20 3.03 18.33
CA ASP A 268 -1.45 3.10 19.10
C ASP A 268 -1.74 4.50 19.68
N LEU A 269 -0.78 5.44 19.62
CA LEU A 269 -0.99 6.83 20.02
C LEU A 269 -1.70 7.62 18.92
N VAL A 270 -2.88 7.15 18.54
CA VAL A 270 -3.79 7.83 17.63
C VAL A 270 -5.15 7.89 18.29
N LYS A 271 -5.74 9.07 18.37
CA LYS A 271 -7.12 9.25 18.83
C LYS A 271 -7.95 9.88 17.73
N TRP A 272 -9.06 9.25 17.42
CA TRP A 272 -10.01 9.76 16.43
C TRP A 272 -11.11 10.54 17.14
N GLU A 273 -11.72 11.45 16.41
CA GLU A 273 -13.00 12.04 16.80
C GLU A 273 -14.02 10.90 17.01
N GLU A 274 -14.66 10.88 18.18
CA GLU A 274 -15.73 9.92 18.49
C GLU A 274 -17.01 10.38 17.78
N VAL A 275 -17.70 9.44 17.11
CA VAL A 275 -18.96 9.66 16.40
C VAL A 275 -20.15 9.51 17.33
#